data_AF-A0A2M8AC69-F1
#
_entry.id   AF-A0A2M8AC69-F1
#
_cell.length_a   1.000
_cell.length_b   1.000
_cell.length_c   1.000
_cell.angle_alpha   90.00
_cell.angle_beta   90.00
_cell.angle_gamma   90.00
#
_symmetry.space_group_name_H-M   'P 1'
#
loop_
_entity.id
_entity.type
_entity.pdbx_description
1 polymer ?
#
loop_
_entity_poly.entity_id
_entity_poly.type
_entity_poly.pdbx_seq_one_letter_code
_entity_poly.pdbx_strand_id
1 'polypeptide(L)'
;MEQIVTIYDLHNKYIAIKLPLERSIVNEIFQEWGNLYILHTEKSFDGQMIQKIICLEEKDTQTKLEMLFQKNLYNNAIELVKSQKLDSHYVTDICRKYGDHLYSKKKFDDAMEQYKKTIGELEPSYVIRKYLDAQRIHNLTNYLEDLHEKKLATSDHTTLLLNCYAKLKDEKKDKLDKFIKNNAELHYDVETAIKVCRQSGYIEHALALAKKHY
;
A
#
# COMPACT_ATOMS: atom_id res chain seq x y z
N MET A 1 -45.07 -15.41 -0.70
CA MET A 1 -43.91 -15.82 -1.53
C MET A 1 -42.78 -14.88 -1.22
N GLU A 2 -41.60 -15.42 -1.02
CA GLU A 2 -40.37 -14.65 -0.85
C GLU A 2 -39.60 -14.77 -2.16
N GLN A 3 -39.33 -13.63 -2.80
CA GLN A 3 -38.51 -13.58 -4.01
C GLN A 3 -37.15 -13.00 -3.64
N ILE A 4 -36.09 -13.45 -4.31
CA ILE A 4 -34.75 -12.92 -4.09
C ILE A 4 -34.21 -12.47 -5.44
N VAL A 5 -33.87 -11.19 -5.54
CA VAL A 5 -33.16 -10.65 -6.70
C VAL A 5 -31.66 -10.71 -6.42
N THR A 6 -30.92 -11.34 -7.32
CA THR A 6 -29.46 -11.46 -7.20
C THR A 6 -28.79 -10.85 -8.42
N ILE A 7 -27.84 -9.95 -8.19
CA ILE A 7 -27.06 -9.28 -9.23
C ILE A 7 -25.64 -9.84 -9.20
N TYR A 8 -25.18 -10.29 -10.37
CA TYR A 8 -23.87 -10.88 -10.55
C TYR A 8 -22.96 -9.94 -11.32
N ASP A 9 -21.77 -9.70 -10.79
CA ASP A 9 -20.68 -9.11 -11.54
C ASP A 9 -19.92 -10.23 -12.24
N LEU A 10 -20.12 -10.38 -13.55
CA LEU A 10 -19.50 -11.45 -14.33
C LEU A 10 -18.01 -11.21 -14.57
N HIS A 11 -17.57 -9.96 -14.59
CA HIS A 11 -16.17 -9.60 -14.81
C HIS A 11 -15.33 -9.96 -13.58
N ASN A 12 -15.80 -9.52 -12.40
CA ASN A 12 -15.11 -9.72 -11.14
C ASN A 12 -15.54 -11.00 -10.40
N LYS A 13 -16.47 -11.78 -10.98
CA LYS A 13 -16.94 -13.09 -10.51
C LYS A 13 -17.47 -13.08 -9.07
N TYR A 14 -18.21 -12.06 -8.68
CA TYR A 14 -18.84 -11.97 -7.35
C TYR A 14 -20.32 -11.59 -7.41
N ILE A 15 -21.04 -11.84 -6.31
CA ILE A 15 -22.44 -11.42 -6.14
C ILE A 15 -22.45 -9.98 -5.63
N ALA A 16 -22.88 -9.04 -6.47
CA ALA A 16 -22.89 -7.61 -6.14
C ALA A 16 -24.01 -7.27 -5.15
N ILE A 17 -25.20 -7.81 -5.38
CA ILE A 17 -26.38 -7.58 -4.55
C ILE A 17 -27.16 -8.88 -4.41
N LYS A 18 -27.62 -9.15 -3.20
CA LYS A 18 -28.63 -10.17 -2.91
C LYS A 18 -29.74 -9.50 -2.10
N LEU A 19 -30.87 -9.26 -2.76
CA LEU A 19 -31.98 -8.49 -2.23
C LEU A 19 -33.19 -9.39 -2.01
N PRO A 20 -33.48 -9.81 -0.76
CA PRO A 20 -34.72 -10.49 -0.44
C PRO A 20 -35.88 -9.48 -0.49
N LEU A 21 -36.92 -9.83 -1.25
CA LEU A 21 -38.15 -9.07 -1.38
C LEU A 21 -39.28 -9.88 -0.73
N GLU A 22 -39.48 -9.65 0.56
CA GLU A 22 -40.55 -10.29 1.31
C GLU A 22 -41.93 -9.78 0.86
N ARG A 23 -42.90 -10.70 0.77
CA ARG A 23 -44.30 -10.39 0.44
C ARG A 23 -44.46 -9.51 -0.82
N SER A 24 -43.55 -9.69 -1.77
CA SER A 24 -43.43 -8.87 -2.97
C SER A 24 -43.41 -9.74 -4.22
N ILE A 25 -43.90 -9.18 -5.32
CA ILE A 25 -43.83 -9.78 -6.66
C ILE A 25 -43.05 -8.80 -7.55
N VAL A 26 -41.92 -9.22 -8.10
CA VAL A 26 -41.18 -8.46 -9.10
C VAL A 26 -42.01 -8.43 -10.38
N ASN A 27 -42.36 -7.23 -10.81
CA ASN A 27 -43.12 -6.99 -12.03
C ASN A 27 -42.18 -6.87 -13.23
N GLU A 28 -41.14 -6.06 -13.09
CA GLU A 28 -40.21 -5.74 -14.17
C GLU A 28 -38.84 -5.35 -13.61
N ILE A 29 -37.79 -5.65 -14.37
CA ILE A 29 -36.42 -5.19 -14.12
C ILE A 29 -35.94 -4.53 -15.40
N PHE A 30 -35.54 -3.27 -15.32
CA PHE A 30 -35.12 -2.48 -16.48
C PHE A 30 -33.94 -1.58 -16.14
N GLN A 31 -33.18 -1.19 -17.16
CA GLN A 31 -32.01 -0.33 -17.03
C GLN A 31 -32.30 1.01 -17.69
N GLU A 32 -32.19 2.10 -16.95
CA GLU A 32 -32.35 3.46 -17.48
C GLU A 32 -31.38 4.42 -16.78
N TRP A 33 -30.95 5.48 -17.47
CA TRP A 33 -30.03 6.50 -16.92
C TRP A 33 -28.76 5.96 -16.24
N GLY A 34 -28.27 4.79 -16.69
CA GLY A 34 -27.10 4.14 -16.11
C GLY A 34 -27.35 3.37 -14.80
N ASN A 35 -28.60 3.29 -14.33
CA ASN A 35 -28.99 2.57 -13.13
C ASN A 35 -29.90 1.39 -13.46
N LEU A 36 -29.98 0.44 -12.52
CA LEU A 36 -30.91 -0.69 -12.61
C LEU A 36 -32.12 -0.43 -11.72
N TYR A 37 -33.31 -0.56 -12.29
CA TYR A 37 -34.57 -0.37 -11.58
C TYR A 37 -35.30 -1.69 -11.44
N ILE A 38 -35.86 -1.92 -10.26
CA ILE A 38 -36.73 -3.08 -9.97
C ILE A 38 -38.10 -2.53 -9.59
N LEU A 39 -39.08 -2.75 -10.46
CA LEU A 39 -40.49 -2.49 -10.14
C LEU A 39 -41.06 -3.74 -9.48
N HIS A 40 -41.56 -3.59 -8.25
CA HIS A 40 -42.21 -4.67 -7.52
C HIS A 40 -43.52 -4.20 -6.89
N THR A 41 -44.45 -5.14 -6.75
CA THR A 41 -45.70 -4.92 -6.01
C THR A 41 -45.60 -5.64 -4.68
N GLU A 42 -45.67 -4.89 -3.58
CA GLU A 42 -45.65 -5.44 -2.22
C GLU A 42 -47.03 -5.35 -1.56
N LYS A 43 -47.31 -6.30 -0.67
CA LYS A 43 -48.51 -6.27 0.17
C LYS A 43 -48.23 -5.52 1.47
N SER A 44 -48.88 -4.38 1.65
CA SER A 44 -48.83 -3.59 2.87
C SER A 44 -49.47 -4.28 4.07
N PHE A 45 -49.18 -3.80 5.28
CA PHE A 45 -49.70 -4.37 6.53
C PHE A 45 -51.23 -4.32 6.64
N ASP A 46 -51.85 -3.33 6.00
CA ASP A 46 -53.31 -3.17 5.86
C ASP A 46 -53.93 -4.08 4.77
N GLY A 47 -53.10 -4.86 4.07
CA GLY A 47 -53.51 -5.78 3.03
C GLY A 47 -53.60 -5.17 1.63
N GLN A 48 -53.32 -3.87 1.46
CA GLN A 48 -53.32 -3.21 0.15
C GLN A 48 -52.09 -3.59 -0.67
N MET A 49 -52.25 -3.68 -1.99
CA MET A 49 -51.14 -3.91 -2.91
C MET A 49 -50.58 -2.57 -3.36
N ILE A 50 -49.28 -2.32 -3.13
CA ILE A 50 -48.61 -1.08 -3.48
C ILE A 50 -47.47 -1.39 -4.44
N GLN A 51 -47.35 -0.59 -5.50
CA GLN A 51 -46.19 -0.64 -6.40
C GLN A 51 -45.07 0.25 -5.87
N LYS A 52 -43.85 -0.29 -5.84
CA LYS A 52 -42.63 0.41 -5.46
C LYS A 52 -41.55 0.17 -6.50
N ILE A 53 -40.67 1.15 -6.63
CA ILE A 53 -39.49 1.08 -7.48
C ILE A 53 -38.26 1.13 -6.58
N ILE A 54 -37.34 0.19 -6.78
CA ILE A 54 -36.02 0.19 -6.16
C ILE A 54 -35.03 0.63 -7.22
N CYS A 55 -34.33 1.74 -6.97
CA CYS A 55 -33.21 2.20 -7.77
C CYS A 55 -31.92 1.59 -7.23
N LEU A 56 -31.19 0.88 -8.08
CA LEU A 56 -29.88 0.31 -7.77
C LEU A 56 -28.82 1.11 -8.52
N GLU A 57 -28.08 1.90 -7.75
CA GLU A 57 -27.01 2.75 -8.23
C GLU A 57 -25.66 2.08 -8.01
N GLU A 58 -24.81 2.11 -9.05
CA GLU A 58 -23.44 1.65 -8.92
C GLU A 58 -22.65 2.64 -8.08
N LYS A 59 -22.09 2.15 -6.96
CA LYS A 59 -21.21 2.97 -6.11
C LYS A 59 -20.00 3.45 -6.91
N ASP A 60 -19.64 4.70 -6.68
CA ASP A 60 -18.40 5.27 -7.20
C ASP A 60 -17.17 4.52 -6.65
N THR A 61 -16.05 4.69 -7.33
CA THR A 61 -14.82 3.96 -6.99
C THR A 61 -14.28 4.32 -5.61
N GLN A 62 -14.39 5.57 -5.17
CA GLN A 62 -13.93 5.97 -3.86
C GLN A 62 -14.73 5.25 -2.77
N THR A 63 -16.06 5.23 -2.88
CA THR A 63 -16.91 4.49 -1.94
C THR A 63 -16.59 2.99 -1.94
N LYS A 64 -16.37 2.39 -3.12
CA LYS A 64 -15.95 0.98 -3.22
C LYS A 64 -14.62 0.72 -2.49
N LEU A 65 -13.63 1.60 -2.67
CA LEU A 65 -12.33 1.49 -2.00
C LEU A 65 -12.46 1.62 -0.48
N GLU A 66 -13.24 2.58 0.01
CA GLU A 66 -13.51 2.76 1.44
C GLU A 66 -14.14 1.50 2.05
N MET A 67 -15.12 0.89 1.37
CA MET A 67 -15.72 -0.38 1.80
C MET A 67 -14.71 -1.53 1.85
N LEU A 68 -13.80 -1.60 0.87
CA LEU A 68 -12.74 -2.61 0.86
C LEU A 68 -11.73 -2.40 1.99
N PHE A 69 -11.36 -1.15 2.29
CA PHE A 69 -10.49 -0.82 3.41
C PHE A 69 -11.11 -1.17 4.76
N GLN A 70 -12.39 -0.86 4.97
CA GLN A 70 -13.11 -1.23 6.20
C GLN A 70 -13.12 -2.75 6.42
N LYS A 71 -13.19 -3.53 5.34
CA LYS A 71 -13.13 -5.00 5.38
C LYS A 71 -11.71 -5.56 5.36
N ASN A 72 -10.68 -4.70 5.33
CA ASN A 72 -9.27 -5.06 5.20
C ASN A 72 -8.93 -5.86 3.92
N LEU A 73 -9.71 -5.68 2.85
CA LEU A 73 -9.57 -6.36 1.55
C LEU A 73 -8.66 -5.56 0.60
N TYR A 74 -7.42 -5.31 1.02
CA TYR A 74 -6.48 -4.45 0.31
C TYR A 74 -6.05 -5.00 -1.07
N ASN A 75 -5.88 -6.32 -1.21
CA ASN A 75 -5.55 -6.91 -2.51
C ASN A 75 -6.66 -6.68 -3.54
N ASN A 76 -7.91 -6.86 -3.14
CA ASN A 76 -9.07 -6.58 -3.98
C ASN A 76 -9.15 -5.09 -4.35
N ALA A 77 -8.76 -4.19 -3.44
CA ALA A 77 -8.68 -2.76 -3.73
C ALA A 77 -7.62 -2.45 -4.80
N ILE A 78 -6.45 -3.10 -4.74
CA ILE A 78 -5.39 -2.97 -5.77
C ILE A 78 -5.90 -3.50 -7.12
N GLU A 79 -6.58 -4.66 -7.12
CA GLU A 79 -7.15 -5.24 -8.34
C GLU A 79 -8.24 -4.34 -8.95
N LEU A 80 -9.09 -3.73 -8.12
CA LEU A 80 -10.12 -2.78 -8.55
C LEU A 80 -9.51 -1.56 -9.24
N VAL A 81 -8.46 -0.96 -8.66
CA VAL A 81 -7.78 0.20 -9.24
C VAL A 81 -7.09 -0.16 -10.55
N LYS A 82 -6.44 -1.34 -10.60
CA LYS A 82 -5.80 -1.85 -11.82
C LYS A 82 -6.79 -2.15 -12.94
N SER A 83 -7.94 -2.75 -12.63
CA SER A 83 -8.96 -3.08 -13.63
C SER A 83 -9.60 -1.84 -14.25
N GLN A 84 -9.74 -0.77 -13.44
CA GLN A 84 -10.26 0.53 -13.89
C GLN A 84 -9.20 1.42 -14.54
N LYS A 85 -7.94 0.95 -14.67
CA LYS A 85 -6.80 1.71 -15.23
C LYS A 85 -6.63 3.09 -14.58
N LEU A 86 -6.88 3.17 -13.29
CA LEU A 86 -6.74 4.40 -12.52
C LEU A 86 -5.27 4.72 -12.28
N ASP A 87 -5.00 5.99 -11.95
CA ASP A 87 -3.66 6.53 -11.77
C ASP A 87 -2.86 5.79 -10.68
N SER A 88 -1.54 5.77 -10.85
CA SER A 88 -0.57 5.15 -9.95
C SER A 88 -0.73 5.65 -8.50
N HIS A 89 -1.13 6.92 -8.33
CA HIS A 89 -1.41 7.51 -7.02
C HIS A 89 -2.40 6.70 -6.17
N TYR A 90 -3.45 6.14 -6.79
CA TYR A 90 -4.42 5.32 -6.06
C TYR A 90 -3.78 4.02 -5.55
N VAL A 91 -2.90 3.40 -6.35
CA VAL A 91 -2.17 2.19 -5.95
C VAL A 91 -1.23 2.50 -4.79
N THR A 92 -0.53 3.63 -4.83
CA THR A 92 0.35 4.09 -3.75
C THR A 92 -0.43 4.32 -2.46
N ASP A 93 -1.56 5.02 -2.53
CA ASP A 93 -2.42 5.26 -1.36
C ASP A 93 -2.93 3.95 -0.74
N ILE A 94 -3.33 2.98 -1.57
CA ILE A 94 -3.73 1.65 -1.10
C ILE A 94 -2.55 0.94 -0.45
N CYS A 95 -1.37 0.94 -1.08
CA CYS A 95 -0.17 0.30 -0.53
C CYS A 95 0.24 0.94 0.81
N ARG A 96 0.13 2.27 0.94
CA ARG A 96 0.36 2.97 2.21
C ARG A 96 -0.62 2.49 3.29
N LYS A 97 -1.92 2.54 3.02
CA LYS A 97 -2.96 2.08 3.97
C LYS A 97 -2.78 0.60 4.34
N TYR A 98 -2.40 -0.23 3.36
CA TYR A 98 -2.15 -1.65 3.59
C TYR A 98 -0.92 -1.88 4.46
N GLY A 99 0.18 -1.16 4.19
CA GLY A 99 1.38 -1.15 5.02
C GLY A 99 1.08 -0.69 6.45
N ASP A 100 0.28 0.36 6.63
CA ASP A 100 -0.13 0.87 7.95
C ASP A 100 -0.92 -0.17 8.76
N HIS A 101 -1.83 -0.87 8.08
CA HIS A 101 -2.61 -1.95 8.68
C HIS A 101 -1.75 -3.14 9.09
N LEU A 102 -0.83 -3.58 8.23
CA LEU A 102 0.09 -4.67 8.56
C LEU A 102 1.03 -4.26 9.70
N TYR A 103 1.47 -3.02 9.70
CA TYR A 103 2.32 -2.46 10.76
C TYR A 103 1.60 -2.48 12.11
N SER A 104 0.34 -2.04 12.17
CA SER A 104 -0.46 -2.07 13.42
C SER A 104 -0.67 -3.50 13.95
N LYS A 105 -0.71 -4.49 13.04
CA LYS A 105 -0.75 -5.93 13.36
C LYS A 105 0.61 -6.54 13.72
N LYS A 106 1.66 -5.73 13.85
CA LYS A 106 3.03 -6.18 14.11
C LYS A 106 3.62 -7.09 13.02
N LYS A 107 3.04 -7.09 11.82
CA LYS A 107 3.55 -7.81 10.63
C LYS A 107 4.48 -6.90 9.85
N PHE A 108 5.68 -6.75 10.39
CA PHE A 108 6.56 -5.67 9.99
C PHE A 108 7.27 -5.89 8.66
N ASP A 109 7.67 -7.13 8.38
CA ASP A 109 8.31 -7.47 7.11
C ASP A 109 7.29 -7.36 5.97
N ASP A 110 6.08 -7.91 6.16
CA ASP A 110 4.97 -7.78 5.20
C ASP A 110 4.60 -6.31 4.96
N ALA A 111 4.57 -5.49 6.01
CA ALA A 111 4.30 -4.06 5.92
C ALA A 111 5.40 -3.35 5.11
N MET A 112 6.66 -3.73 5.31
CA MET A 112 7.79 -3.17 4.58
C MET A 112 7.66 -3.44 3.08
N GLU A 113 7.30 -4.64 2.67
CA GLU A 113 7.07 -4.98 1.26
C GLU A 113 5.98 -4.10 0.61
N GLN A 114 4.98 -3.64 1.36
CA GLN A 114 4.02 -2.67 0.82
C GLN A 114 4.59 -1.26 0.75
N TYR A 115 5.34 -0.81 1.76
CA TYR A 115 5.96 0.50 1.73
C TYR A 115 6.99 0.64 0.59
N LYS A 116 7.75 -0.40 0.27
CA LYS A 116 8.70 -0.41 -0.86
C LYS A 116 8.03 -0.09 -2.21
N LYS A 117 6.77 -0.52 -2.39
CA LYS A 117 5.97 -0.21 -3.59
C LYS A 117 5.57 1.26 -3.69
N THR A 118 5.59 1.99 -2.58
CA THR A 118 5.24 3.42 -2.52
C THR A 118 6.43 4.35 -2.83
N ILE A 119 7.66 3.80 -2.92
CA ILE A 119 8.85 4.60 -3.22
C ILE A 119 8.72 5.24 -4.62
N GLY A 120 8.82 6.56 -4.66
CA GLY A 120 8.66 7.40 -5.85
C GLY A 120 7.52 8.40 -5.70
N GLU A 121 6.51 8.06 -4.89
CA GLU A 121 5.33 8.90 -4.67
C GLU A 121 5.12 9.25 -3.20
N LEU A 122 5.37 8.30 -2.29
CA LEU A 122 5.29 8.56 -0.85
C LEU A 122 6.62 9.08 -0.30
N GLU A 123 6.54 10.14 0.50
CA GLU A 123 7.69 10.74 1.17
C GLU A 123 8.42 9.73 2.08
N PRO A 124 9.72 9.44 1.85
CA PRO A 124 10.46 8.41 2.59
C PRO A 124 10.46 8.61 4.11
N SER A 125 10.44 9.86 4.58
CA SER A 125 10.40 10.19 6.01
C SER A 125 9.17 9.61 6.74
N TYR A 126 8.08 9.33 6.02
CA TYR A 126 6.88 8.68 6.57
C TYR A 126 7.16 7.24 6.99
N VAL A 127 7.91 6.49 6.18
CA VAL A 127 8.25 5.09 6.45
C VAL A 127 9.41 5.03 7.43
N ILE A 128 10.46 5.83 7.21
CA ILE A 128 11.68 5.83 8.03
C ILE A 128 11.35 6.02 9.51
N ARG A 129 10.53 7.03 9.86
CA ARG A 129 10.16 7.29 11.27
C ARG A 129 9.48 6.12 11.97
N LYS A 130 8.80 5.24 11.23
CA LYS A 130 8.15 4.05 11.79
C LYS A 130 9.14 2.94 12.10
N TYR A 131 10.30 2.89 11.46
CA TYR A 131 11.27 1.81 11.57
C TYR A 131 12.63 2.25 12.19
N LEU A 132 12.67 3.42 12.85
CA LEU A 132 13.90 3.92 13.50
C LEU A 132 14.31 3.11 14.74
N ASP A 133 13.43 2.24 15.27
CA ASP A 133 13.77 1.43 16.44
C ASP A 133 14.80 0.33 16.12
N ALA A 134 15.64 0.01 17.11
CA ALA A 134 16.77 -0.90 16.91
C ALA A 134 16.36 -2.34 16.57
N GLN A 135 15.15 -2.78 16.93
CA GLN A 135 14.68 -4.14 16.64
C GLN A 135 14.35 -4.30 15.14
N ARG A 136 14.26 -3.19 14.41
CA ARG A 136 13.68 -3.13 13.06
C ARG A 136 14.67 -2.60 12.04
N ILE A 137 15.93 -2.55 12.43
CA ILE A 137 17.04 -2.09 11.62
C ILE A 137 17.14 -2.83 10.28
N HIS A 138 16.83 -4.13 10.21
CA HIS A 138 16.84 -4.88 8.94
C HIS A 138 15.79 -4.35 7.96
N ASN A 139 14.58 -4.08 8.45
CA ASN A 139 13.51 -3.52 7.64
C ASN A 139 13.87 -2.12 7.14
N LEU A 140 14.38 -1.26 8.03
CA LEU A 140 14.84 0.07 7.65
C LEU A 140 15.97 0.02 6.62
N THR A 141 16.94 -0.89 6.82
CA THR A 141 18.06 -1.11 5.88
C THR A 141 17.53 -1.51 4.51
N ASN A 142 16.62 -2.49 4.44
CA ASN A 142 16.03 -2.94 3.19
C ASN A 142 15.27 -1.81 2.46
N TYR A 143 14.55 -0.96 3.19
CA TYR A 143 13.86 0.19 2.59
C TYR A 143 14.83 1.21 1.99
N LEU A 144 15.90 1.53 2.72
CA LEU A 144 16.91 2.47 2.28
C LEU A 144 17.75 1.92 1.11
N GLU A 145 18.05 0.61 1.11
CA GLU A 145 18.68 -0.09 -0.02
C GLU A 145 17.85 0.11 -1.30
N ASP A 146 16.54 -0.18 -1.25
CA ASP A 146 15.64 0.01 -2.41
C ASP A 146 15.50 1.48 -2.84
N LEU A 147 15.53 2.42 -1.90
CA LEU A 147 15.50 3.85 -2.20
C LEU A 147 16.75 4.26 -3.00
N HIS A 148 17.90 3.68 -2.67
CA HIS A 148 19.14 3.85 -3.42
C HIS A 148 19.10 3.18 -4.80
N GLU A 149 18.57 1.96 -4.91
CA GLU A 149 18.41 1.27 -6.19
C GLU A 149 17.56 2.09 -7.17
N LYS A 150 16.53 2.78 -6.67
CA LYS A 150 15.69 3.70 -7.44
C LYS A 150 16.30 5.08 -7.68
N LYS A 151 17.50 5.37 -7.16
CA LYS A 151 18.19 6.67 -7.25
C LYS A 151 17.39 7.86 -6.68
N LEU A 152 16.56 7.60 -5.68
CA LEU A 152 15.73 8.60 -4.99
C LEU A 152 16.24 8.91 -3.57
N ALA A 153 17.38 8.34 -3.20
CA ALA A 153 18.01 8.58 -1.91
C ALA A 153 18.72 9.95 -1.88
N THR A 154 18.67 10.62 -0.72
CA THR A 154 19.37 11.87 -0.45
C THR A 154 20.65 11.60 0.34
N SER A 155 21.44 12.63 0.61
CA SER A 155 22.59 12.58 1.53
C SER A 155 22.20 11.97 2.88
N ASP A 156 21.07 12.40 3.43
CA ASP A 156 20.62 12.00 4.76
C ASP A 156 20.19 10.53 4.80
N HIS A 157 19.50 10.07 3.75
CA HIS A 157 19.15 8.66 3.57
C HIS A 157 20.41 7.78 3.48
N THR A 158 21.43 8.26 2.78
CA THR A 158 22.72 7.58 2.64
C THR A 158 23.42 7.46 3.99
N THR A 159 23.51 8.56 4.74
CA THR A 159 24.10 8.58 6.09
C THR A 159 23.35 7.65 7.04
N LEU A 160 22.02 7.63 6.98
CA LEU A 160 21.20 6.72 7.79
C LEU A 160 21.45 5.25 7.41
N LEU A 161 21.57 4.93 6.13
CA LEU A 161 21.88 3.58 5.66
C LEU A 161 23.27 3.12 6.12
N LEU A 162 24.28 3.99 6.05
CA LEU A 162 25.61 3.72 6.58
C LEU A 162 25.57 3.44 8.08
N ASN A 163 24.82 4.24 8.85
CA ASN A 163 24.58 3.99 10.27
C ASN A 163 23.90 2.64 10.52
N CYS A 164 22.96 2.24 9.67
CA CYS A 164 22.33 0.93 9.77
C CYS A 164 23.35 -0.21 9.53
N TYR A 165 24.15 -0.15 8.47
CA TYR A 165 25.20 -1.15 8.21
C TYR A 165 26.24 -1.23 9.33
N ALA A 166 26.67 -0.07 9.84
CA ALA A 166 27.57 0.06 10.98
C ALA A 166 27.09 -0.72 12.20
N LYS A 167 25.78 -0.70 12.45
CA LYS A 167 25.16 -1.36 13.61
C LYS A 167 24.86 -2.84 13.36
N LEU A 168 24.68 -3.24 12.10
CA LEU A 168 24.52 -4.64 11.68
C LEU A 168 25.85 -5.42 11.57
N LYS A 169 27.00 -4.72 11.60
CA LYS A 169 28.35 -5.31 11.59
C LYS A 169 28.51 -6.39 10.50
N ASP A 170 28.99 -7.57 10.89
CA ASP A 170 29.49 -8.62 9.99
C ASP A 170 28.44 -9.17 9.02
N GLU A 171 27.15 -9.09 9.34
CA GLU A 171 26.06 -9.61 8.49
C GLU A 171 25.92 -8.86 7.16
N LYS A 172 26.37 -7.60 7.11
CA LYS A 172 26.19 -6.72 5.95
C LYS A 172 27.50 -6.10 5.46
N LYS A 173 28.64 -6.61 5.94
CA LYS A 173 29.97 -6.11 5.56
C LYS A 173 30.18 -6.10 4.04
N ASP A 174 29.88 -7.19 3.34
CA ASP A 174 30.00 -7.26 1.88
C ASP A 174 29.08 -6.27 1.14
N LYS A 175 27.90 -5.98 1.70
CA LYS A 175 26.98 -4.99 1.14
C LYS A 175 27.50 -3.58 1.37
N LEU A 176 28.03 -3.28 2.56
CA LEU A 176 28.68 -2.01 2.87
C LEU A 176 29.88 -1.77 1.94
N ASP A 177 30.72 -2.79 1.73
CA ASP A 177 31.88 -2.74 0.83
C ASP A 177 31.47 -2.39 -0.60
N LYS A 178 30.46 -3.09 -1.13
CA LYS A 178 29.89 -2.81 -2.46
C LYS A 178 29.26 -1.43 -2.51
N PHE A 179 28.55 -1.04 -1.46
CA PHE A 179 27.88 0.24 -1.38
C PHE A 179 28.89 1.40 -1.43
N ILE A 180 29.95 1.34 -0.62
CA ILE A 180 31.02 2.35 -0.59
C ILE A 180 31.77 2.42 -1.93
N LYS A 181 32.08 1.26 -2.55
CA LYS A 181 32.77 1.21 -3.85
C LYS A 181 31.92 1.78 -4.99
N ASN A 182 30.64 1.42 -5.05
CA ASN A 182 29.75 1.78 -6.15
C ASN A 182 29.17 3.19 -6.02
N ASN A 183 29.02 3.70 -4.80
CA ASN A 183 28.40 4.99 -4.54
C ASN A 183 29.42 6.07 -4.18
N ALA A 184 30.67 5.90 -4.58
CA ALA A 184 31.74 6.86 -4.33
C ALA A 184 31.60 8.18 -5.12
N GLU A 185 30.48 8.37 -5.84
CA GLU A 185 30.06 9.60 -6.52
C GLU A 185 28.82 10.24 -5.87
N LEU A 186 28.23 9.62 -4.84
CA LEU A 186 27.06 10.18 -4.16
C LEU A 186 27.46 11.37 -3.26
N HIS A 187 26.68 12.44 -3.33
CA HIS A 187 26.74 13.57 -2.40
C HIS A 187 26.17 13.16 -1.03
N TYR A 188 26.93 12.41 -0.24
CA TYR A 188 26.64 12.20 1.19
C TYR A 188 27.65 12.94 2.04
N ASP A 189 27.34 13.10 3.32
CA ASP A 189 28.26 13.68 4.28
C ASP A 189 29.44 12.71 4.51
N VAL A 190 30.52 12.95 3.76
CA VAL A 190 31.75 12.14 3.77
C VAL A 190 32.38 12.13 5.16
N GLU A 191 32.32 13.24 5.89
CA GLU A 191 32.90 13.34 7.24
C GLU A 191 32.12 12.47 8.23
N THR A 192 30.79 12.52 8.17
CA THR A 192 29.95 11.62 8.97
C THR A 192 30.15 10.16 8.57
N ALA A 193 30.24 9.85 7.28
CA ALA A 193 30.51 8.49 6.80
C ALA A 193 31.87 7.94 7.31
N ILE A 194 32.94 8.74 7.24
CA ILE A 194 34.26 8.38 7.78
C ILE A 194 34.17 8.15 9.28
N LYS A 195 33.49 9.03 10.02
CA LYS A 195 33.32 8.91 11.48
C LYS A 195 32.59 7.62 11.85
N VAL A 196 31.49 7.32 11.17
CA VAL A 196 30.68 6.11 11.38
C VAL A 196 31.49 4.86 11.06
N CYS A 197 32.19 4.83 9.92
CA CYS A 197 33.06 3.71 9.56
C CYS A 197 34.15 3.47 10.62
N ARG A 198 34.80 4.54 11.12
CA ARG A 198 35.80 4.44 12.19
C ARG A 198 35.20 3.89 13.49
N GLN A 199 34.06 4.40 13.92
CA GLN A 199 33.39 3.98 15.17
C GLN A 199 32.92 2.53 15.11
N SER A 200 32.58 2.04 13.93
CA SER A 200 32.12 0.67 13.71
C SER A 200 33.24 -0.33 13.38
N GLY A 201 34.50 0.11 13.38
CA GLY A 201 35.66 -0.76 13.14
C GLY A 201 36.03 -0.96 11.66
N TYR A 202 35.34 -0.30 10.73
CA TYR A 202 35.64 -0.29 9.29
C TYR A 202 36.74 0.72 8.95
N ILE A 203 37.93 0.53 9.53
CA ILE A 203 39.05 1.48 9.43
C ILE A 203 39.55 1.60 7.98
N GLU A 204 39.63 0.50 7.24
CA GLU A 204 40.08 0.50 5.84
C GLU A 204 39.14 1.28 4.93
N HIS A 205 37.82 1.15 5.14
CA HIS A 205 36.80 1.88 4.39
C HIS A 205 36.81 3.36 4.71
N ALA A 206 36.97 3.71 5.99
CA ALA A 206 37.15 5.11 6.40
C ALA A 206 38.40 5.73 5.75
N LEU A 207 39.50 4.97 5.67
CA LEU A 207 40.73 5.41 5.02
C LEU A 207 40.53 5.59 3.49
N ALA A 208 39.83 4.67 2.83
CA ALA A 208 39.53 4.75 1.41
C ALA A 208 38.65 5.97 1.08
N LEU A 209 37.63 6.23 1.91
CA LEU A 209 36.79 7.43 1.82
C LEU A 209 37.60 8.71 2.03
N ALA A 210 38.45 8.75 3.07
CA ALA A 210 39.28 9.91 3.36
C ALA A 210 40.24 10.24 2.19
N LYS A 211 40.96 9.24 1.66
CA LYS A 211 41.91 9.42 0.54
C LYS A 211 41.26 9.89 -0.77
N LYS A 212 39.96 9.65 -0.95
CA LYS A 212 39.25 10.01 -2.19
C LYS A 212 38.73 11.45 -2.14
N HIS A 213 38.47 11.99 -0.95
CA HIS A 213 37.82 13.28 -0.75
C HIS A 213 38.71 14.34 -0.10
N TYR A 214 39.90 13.97 0.39
CA TYR A 214 40.95 14.84 0.94
C TYR A 214 42.31 14.43 0.37
#